data_AF-A0A679KBR6-F1
#
_entry.id   AF-A0A679KBR6-F1
#
_cell.length_a   1.000
_cell.length_b   1.000
_cell.length_c   1.000
_cell.angle_alpha   90.00
_cell.angle_beta   90.00
_cell.angle_gamma   90.00
#
_symmetry.space_group_name_H-M   'P 1'
#
loop_
_entity.id
_entity.type
_entity.pdbx_description
1 polymer ?
#
loop_
_entity_poly.entity_id
_entity_poly.type
_entity_poly.pdbx_seq_one_letter_code
_entity_poly.pdbx_strand_id
1 'polypeptide(L)'
;MHVHLATSSETFAFALAEWARLHTPRLTPADIEDACRRILPAPPRYSSADIGARLGLSVERYHRLGLTHVLPAGWTAKKRATRARKRKAAALKAKRHATGVTKAPRELSVAKLAPWMSVGKSEAWFYRLPAAERGALVAQVRGIAR
;
A
#
# COMPACT_ATOMS: atom_id res chain seq x y z
N MET A 1 4.71 5.40 -6.02
CA MET A 1 4.73 6.24 -7.23
C MET A 1 3.54 7.19 -7.11
N HIS A 2 3.77 8.38 -6.56
CA HIS A 2 2.77 9.44 -6.64
C HIS A 2 2.83 9.96 -8.07
N VAL A 3 1.72 9.90 -8.81
CA VAL A 3 1.64 10.58 -10.10
C VAL A 3 1.57 12.06 -9.79
N HIS A 4 2.73 12.70 -9.73
CA HIS A 4 2.80 14.15 -9.85
C HIS A 4 2.56 14.44 -11.33
N LEU A 5 1.35 14.89 -11.66
CA LEU A 5 1.13 15.61 -12.91
C LEU A 5 1.95 16.89 -12.80
N ALA A 6 3.24 16.80 -13.15
CA ALA A 6 4.17 17.92 -13.16
C ALA A 6 3.94 18.74 -14.42
N THR A 7 2.79 19.39 -14.51
CA THR A 7 2.60 20.55 -15.37
C THR A 7 3.09 21.76 -14.57
N SER A 8 3.97 22.59 -15.13
CA SER A 8 4.23 23.92 -14.57
C SER A 8 2.88 24.66 -14.44
N SER A 9 2.76 25.58 -13.49
CA SER A 9 1.53 26.36 -13.32
C SER A 9 1.09 27.04 -14.62
N GLU A 10 2.05 27.47 -15.44
CA GLU A 10 1.85 28.11 -16.74
C GLU A 10 1.28 27.16 -17.81
N THR A 11 1.67 25.89 -17.80
CA THR A 11 1.19 24.89 -18.79
C THR A 11 -0.05 24.14 -18.35
N PHE A 12 -0.36 24.17 -17.05
CA PHE A 12 -1.51 23.45 -16.49
C PHE A 12 -2.84 23.95 -17.03
N ALA A 13 -3.03 25.27 -17.16
CA ALA A 13 -4.27 25.86 -17.67
C ALA A 13 -4.55 25.43 -19.12
N PHE A 14 -3.52 25.45 -19.97
CA PHE A 14 -3.62 25.02 -21.36
C PHE A 14 -3.88 23.51 -21.46
N ALA A 15 -3.13 22.70 -20.71
CA ALA A 15 -3.31 21.25 -20.69
C ALA A 15 -4.70 20.84 -20.17
N LEU A 16 -5.22 21.56 -19.16
CA LEU A 16 -6.55 21.35 -18.62
C LEU A 16 -7.64 21.70 -19.63
N ALA A 17 -7.49 22.83 -20.34
CA ALA A 17 -8.43 23.26 -21.37
C ALA A 17 -8.47 22.29 -22.55
N GLU A 18 -7.31 21.84 -23.05
CA GLU A 18 -7.24 20.85 -24.14
C GLU A 18 -7.82 19.50 -23.69
N TRP A 19 -7.51 19.05 -22.48
CA TRP A 19 -8.08 17.83 -21.93
C TRP A 19 -9.61 17.92 -21.82
N ALA A 20 -10.14 19.04 -21.30
CA ALA A 20 -11.59 19.26 -21.19
C ALA A 20 -12.26 19.30 -22.57
N ARG A 21 -11.65 19.96 -23.56
CA ARG A 21 -12.17 19.99 -24.93
C ARG A 21 -12.30 18.59 -25.53
N LEU A 22 -11.30 17.71 -25.31
CA LEU A 22 -11.28 16.35 -25.85
C LEU A 22 -12.23 15.38 -25.13
N HIS A 23 -12.34 15.50 -23.80
CA HIS A 23 -13.03 14.50 -22.98
C HIS A 23 -14.40 14.95 -22.45
N THR A 24 -14.71 16.24 -22.55
CA THR A 24 -16.01 16.82 -22.16
C THR A 24 -16.58 17.69 -23.29
N PRO A 25 -16.91 17.09 -24.46
CA PRO A 25 -17.32 17.85 -25.65
C PRO A 25 -18.65 18.61 -25.50
N ARG A 26 -19.37 18.39 -24.39
CA ARG A 26 -20.61 19.11 -24.06
C ARG A 26 -20.36 20.44 -23.34
N LEU A 27 -19.15 20.68 -22.85
CA LEU A 27 -18.79 21.96 -22.25
C LEU A 27 -18.36 22.92 -23.35
N THR A 28 -18.86 24.14 -23.31
CA THR A 28 -18.41 25.20 -24.23
C THR A 28 -17.03 25.70 -23.82
N PRO A 29 -16.27 26.34 -24.73
CA PRO A 29 -15.01 26.98 -24.36
C PRO A 29 -15.15 27.97 -23.19
N ALA A 30 -16.27 28.69 -23.11
CA ALA A 30 -16.56 29.62 -22.02
C ALA A 30 -16.76 28.89 -20.68
N ASP A 31 -17.45 27.75 -20.66
CA ASP A 31 -17.63 26.93 -19.46
C ASP A 31 -16.28 26.41 -18.94
N ILE A 32 -15.40 26.01 -19.87
CA ILE A 32 -14.05 25.52 -19.56
C ILE A 32 -13.19 26.66 -18.99
N GLU A 33 -13.24 27.85 -19.60
CA GLU A 33 -12.50 29.02 -19.12
C GLU A 33 -12.96 29.45 -17.72
N ASP A 34 -14.27 29.52 -17.48
CA ASP A 34 -14.85 29.86 -16.18
C ASP A 34 -14.50 28.81 -15.11
N ALA A 35 -14.51 27.52 -15.45
CA ALA A 35 -14.06 26.47 -14.55
C ALA A 35 -12.57 26.60 -14.20
N CYS A 36 -11.72 26.86 -15.20
CA CYS A 36 -10.29 27.11 -15.00
C CYS A 36 -10.06 28.33 -14.09
N ARG A 37 -10.73 29.45 -14.35
CA ARG A 37 -10.61 30.68 -13.55
C ARG A 37 -10.97 30.48 -12.08
N ARG A 38 -11.98 29.66 -11.79
CA ARG A 38 -12.40 29.34 -10.41
C ARG A 38 -11.44 28.38 -9.71
N ILE A 39 -10.85 27.43 -10.44
CA ILE A 39 -10.07 26.33 -9.85
C ILE A 39 -8.58 26.67 -9.72
N LEU A 40 -8.01 27.42 -10.67
CA LEU A 40 -6.56 27.71 -10.71
C LEU A 40 -6.02 28.45 -9.47
N PRO A 41 -6.73 29.40 -8.84
CA PRO A 41 -6.22 30.09 -7.65
C PRO A 41 -6.02 29.16 -6.44
N ALA A 42 -6.82 28.09 -6.35
CA ALA A 42 -6.79 27.14 -5.25
C ALA A 42 -7.14 25.74 -5.76
N PRO A 43 -6.20 25.06 -6.46
CA PRO A 43 -6.50 23.78 -7.10
C PRO A 43 -6.83 22.74 -6.02
N PRO A 44 -7.98 22.05 -6.14
CA PRO A 44 -8.38 21.05 -5.17
C PRO A 44 -7.37 19.91 -5.17
N ARG A 45 -6.84 19.59 -3.99
CA ARG A 45 -5.94 18.45 -3.81
C ARG A 45 -6.78 17.21 -3.58
N TYR A 46 -6.88 16.35 -4.59
CA TYR A 46 -7.57 15.08 -4.47
C TYR A 46 -6.59 13.95 -4.18
N SER A 47 -6.85 13.20 -3.11
CA SER A 47 -6.27 11.88 -2.95
C SER A 47 -6.97 10.89 -3.88
N SER A 48 -6.34 9.74 -4.14
CA SER A 48 -6.97 8.68 -4.93
C SER A 48 -8.26 8.15 -4.33
N ALA A 49 -8.49 8.36 -3.03
CA ALA A 49 -9.75 8.03 -2.37
C ALA A 49 -10.86 9.05 -2.70
N ASP A 50 -10.51 10.34 -2.74
CA ASP A 50 -11.45 11.42 -3.04
C ASP A 50 -11.94 11.33 -4.49
N ILE A 51 -11.02 11.04 -5.42
CA ILE A 51 -11.36 10.77 -6.83
C ILE A 51 -12.31 9.58 -6.92
N GLY A 52 -12.02 8.51 -6.17
CA GLY A 52 -12.84 7.31 -6.09
C GLY A 52 -14.28 7.54 -5.67
N ALA A 53 -14.44 8.30 -4.58
CA ALA A 53 -15.73 8.69 -4.04
C ALA A 53 -16.52 9.53 -5.05
N ARG A 54 -15.87 10.53 -5.67
CA ARG A 54 -16.49 11.42 -6.66
C ARG A 54 -16.93 10.69 -7.93
N LEU A 55 -16.14 9.72 -8.39
CA LEU A 55 -16.45 8.94 -9.58
C LEU A 55 -17.52 7.85 -9.34
N GLY A 56 -17.94 7.61 -8.09
CA GLY A 56 -18.97 6.62 -7.77
C GLY A 56 -18.63 5.21 -8.26
N LEU A 57 -17.35 4.86 -8.34
CA LEU A 57 -16.92 3.61 -8.95
C LEU A 57 -17.27 2.42 -8.07
N SER A 58 -17.97 1.44 -8.65
CA SER A 58 -18.10 0.11 -8.05
C SER A 58 -16.76 -0.65 -8.11
N VAL A 59 -16.59 -1.62 -7.21
CA VAL A 59 -15.39 -2.49 -7.19
C VAL A 59 -15.23 -3.22 -8.51
N GLU A 60 -16.33 -3.69 -9.10
CA GLU A 60 -16.34 -4.36 -10.39
C GLU A 60 -15.86 -3.43 -11.52
N ARG A 61 -16.41 -2.22 -11.61
CA ARG A 61 -16.01 -1.24 -12.63
C ARG A 61 -14.56 -0.83 -12.50
N TYR A 62 -14.07 -0.66 -11.26
CA TYR A 62 -12.67 -0.42 -10.97
C TYR A 62 -11.76 -1.53 -11.52
N HIS A 63 -12.14 -2.79 -11.31
CA HIS A 63 -11.39 -3.94 -11.83
C HIS A 63 -11.44 -4.05 -13.35
N ARG A 64 -12.62 -3.85 -13.95
CA ARG A 64 -12.82 -3.88 -15.41
C ARG A 64 -11.98 -2.82 -16.13
N LEU A 65 -11.87 -1.63 -15.54
CA LEU A 65 -11.08 -0.53 -16.08
C LEU A 65 -9.57 -0.68 -15.79
N GLY A 66 -9.14 -1.73 -15.09
CA GLY A 66 -7.73 -1.96 -14.77
C GLY A 66 -7.12 -0.85 -13.92
N LEU A 67 -7.94 -0.09 -13.17
CA LEU A 67 -7.45 1.03 -12.39
C LEU A 67 -6.55 0.51 -11.27
N THR A 68 -5.39 1.12 -11.11
CA THR A 68 -4.39 0.68 -10.11
C THR A 68 -4.28 1.63 -8.92
N HIS A 69 -4.65 2.91 -9.12
CA HIS A 69 -4.40 3.98 -8.16
C HIS A 69 -5.69 4.56 -7.56
N VAL A 70 -6.73 4.80 -8.37
CA VAL A 70 -8.01 5.38 -7.93
C VAL A 70 -8.81 4.35 -7.14
N LEU A 71 -9.18 4.62 -5.88
CA LEU A 71 -9.90 3.64 -5.08
C LEU A 71 -11.40 3.62 -5.43
N PRO A 72 -12.13 2.51 -5.26
CA PRO A 72 -13.59 2.52 -5.36
C PRO A 72 -14.24 3.39 -4.28
N ALA A 73 -15.45 3.88 -4.54
CA ALA A 73 -16.25 4.56 -3.53
C ALA A 73 -16.50 3.62 -2.33
N GLY A 74 -16.51 4.17 -1.10
CA GLY A 74 -16.78 3.39 0.12
C GLY A 74 -15.59 2.55 0.64
N TRP A 75 -14.38 2.78 0.14
CA TRP A 75 -13.17 2.16 0.70
C TRP A 75 -12.74 2.79 2.02
N THR A 76 -12.99 2.07 3.12
CA THR A 76 -12.58 2.49 4.46
C THR A 76 -11.08 2.27 4.72
N ALA A 77 -10.53 2.98 5.70
CA ALA A 77 -9.15 2.82 6.15
C ALA A 77 -8.83 1.35 6.52
N LYS A 78 -9.76 0.67 7.19
CA LYS A 78 -9.63 -0.76 7.55
C LYS A 78 -9.48 -1.65 6.31
N LYS A 79 -10.31 -1.47 5.28
CA LYS A 79 -10.24 -2.23 4.02
C LYS A 79 -8.90 -1.98 3.31
N ARG A 80 -8.44 -0.72 3.31
CA ARG A 80 -7.15 -0.32 2.72
C ARG A 80 -5.97 -1.00 3.42
N ALA A 81 -5.94 -0.97 4.75
CA ALA A 81 -4.90 -1.61 5.55
C ALA A 81 -4.85 -3.12 5.31
N THR A 82 -6.01 -3.79 5.28
CA THR A 82 -6.09 -5.23 4.98
C THR A 82 -5.54 -5.54 3.59
N ARG A 83 -5.87 -4.75 2.57
CA ARG A 83 -5.33 -4.96 1.22
C ARG A 83 -3.83 -4.72 1.14
N ALA A 84 -3.32 -3.68 1.80
CA ALA A 84 -1.89 -3.41 1.87
C ALA A 84 -1.13 -4.58 2.51
N ARG A 85 -1.63 -5.13 3.62
CA ARG A 85 -1.07 -6.33 4.26
C ARG A 85 -1.07 -7.53 3.31
N LYS A 86 -2.18 -7.80 2.61
CA LYS A 86 -2.28 -8.88 1.62
C LYS A 86 -1.27 -8.71 0.49
N ARG A 87 -1.12 -7.50 -0.07
CA ARG A 87 -0.10 -7.22 -1.11
C ARG A 87 1.32 -7.43 -0.61
N LYS A 88 1.63 -6.96 0.60
CA LYS A 88 2.96 -7.16 1.22
C LYS A 88 3.26 -8.65 1.41
N ALA A 89 2.28 -9.42 1.91
CA ALA A 89 2.42 -10.86 2.08
C ALA A 89 2.61 -11.57 0.73
N ALA A 90 1.83 -11.21 -0.29
CA ALA A 90 1.97 -11.75 -1.65
C ALA A 90 3.34 -11.41 -2.25
N ALA A 91 3.82 -10.17 -2.09
CA ALA A 91 5.14 -9.77 -2.55
C ALA A 91 6.26 -10.53 -1.83
N LEU A 92 6.13 -10.74 -0.52
CA LEU A 92 7.09 -11.55 0.24
C LEU A 92 7.09 -13.00 -0.24
N LYS A 93 5.91 -13.58 -0.51
CA LYS A 93 5.77 -14.91 -1.09
C LYS A 93 6.44 -14.99 -2.47
N ALA A 94 6.20 -14.01 -3.35
CA ALA A 94 6.81 -13.95 -4.66
C ALA A 94 8.35 -13.86 -4.58
N LYS A 95 8.88 -13.03 -3.66
CA LYS A 95 10.32 -12.95 -3.40
C LYS A 95 10.90 -14.30 -2.96
N ARG A 96 10.24 -15.00 -2.03
CA ARG A 96 10.65 -16.35 -1.58
C ARG A 96 10.69 -17.37 -2.72
N HIS A 97 9.69 -17.35 -3.59
CA HIS A 97 9.68 -18.20 -4.78
C HIS A 97 10.82 -17.85 -5.75
N ALA A 98 11.06 -16.56 -6.00
CA ALA A 98 12.12 -16.10 -6.89
C ALA A 98 13.52 -16.46 -6.40
N THR A 99 13.75 -16.47 -5.07
CA THR A 99 15.03 -16.88 -4.48
C THR A 99 15.18 -18.39 -4.32
N GLY A 100 14.23 -19.21 -4.81
CA GLY A 100 14.23 -20.67 -4.62
C GLY A 100 13.96 -21.15 -3.18
N VAL A 101 13.94 -20.22 -2.21
CA VAL A 101 13.64 -20.48 -0.79
C VAL A 101 12.12 -20.57 -0.59
N THR A 102 11.51 -21.63 -1.13
CA THR A 102 10.06 -21.85 -1.05
C THR A 102 9.61 -22.34 0.32
N LYS A 103 10.51 -22.96 1.10
CA LYS A 103 10.34 -23.30 2.51
C LYS A 103 11.56 -22.79 3.28
N ALA A 104 11.37 -21.82 4.18
CA ALA A 104 12.27 -21.78 5.33
C ALA A 104 12.03 -23.09 6.10
N PRO A 105 13.07 -23.90 6.40
CA PRO A 105 12.92 -25.10 7.21
C PRO A 105 12.08 -24.78 8.44
N ARG A 106 11.00 -25.54 8.67
CA ARG A 106 10.05 -25.29 9.77
C ARG A 106 10.80 -25.17 11.10
N GLU A 107 11.85 -25.96 11.26
CA GLU A 107 12.78 -25.98 12.38
C GLU A 107 13.43 -24.62 12.65
N LEU A 108 13.93 -23.91 11.62
CA LEU A 108 14.51 -22.57 11.79
C LEU A 108 13.46 -21.52 12.18
N SER A 109 12.21 -21.68 11.75
CA SER A 109 11.11 -20.80 12.16
C SER A 109 10.67 -21.09 13.59
N VAL A 110 10.65 -22.36 13.98
CA VAL A 110 10.25 -22.83 15.31
C VAL A 110 11.29 -22.43 16.34
N ALA A 111 12.58 -22.61 16.07
CA ALA A 111 13.66 -22.16 16.96
C ALA A 111 13.65 -20.64 17.20
N LYS A 112 13.22 -19.86 16.20
CA LYS A 112 13.07 -18.40 16.33
C LYS A 112 11.86 -17.98 17.18
N LEU A 113 10.78 -18.75 17.14
CA LEU A 113 9.53 -18.44 17.84
C LEU A 113 9.47 -19.05 19.24
N ALA A 114 10.14 -20.17 19.46
CA ALA A 114 10.15 -20.94 20.69
C ALA A 114 11.59 -21.34 21.05
N PRO A 115 12.43 -20.37 21.47
CA PRO A 115 13.84 -20.60 21.78
C PRO A 115 14.06 -21.58 22.95
N TRP A 116 13.07 -21.76 23.83
CA TRP A 116 13.13 -22.76 24.90
C TRP A 116 13.16 -24.21 24.38
N MET A 117 12.57 -24.49 23.22
CA MET A 117 12.57 -25.84 22.67
C MET A 117 13.96 -26.26 22.20
N SER A 118 14.78 -25.32 21.69
CA SER A 118 16.17 -25.62 21.31
C SER A 118 17.09 -25.92 22.50
N VAL A 119 16.73 -25.50 23.72
CA VAL A 119 17.45 -25.84 24.96
C VAL A 119 16.74 -26.93 25.78
N GLY A 120 15.70 -27.57 25.23
CA GLY A 120 14.98 -28.66 25.90
C GLY A 120 14.24 -28.21 27.17
N LYS A 121 13.79 -26.95 27.22
CA LYS A 121 13.06 -26.37 28.36
C LYS A 121 11.60 -26.09 28.00
N SER A 122 10.76 -25.96 29.04
CA SER A 122 9.36 -25.58 28.88
C SER A 122 9.20 -24.08 28.64
N GLU A 123 8.09 -23.69 28.04
CA GLU A 123 7.74 -22.28 27.80
C GLU A 123 7.63 -21.49 29.12
N ALA A 124 7.01 -22.10 30.14
CA ALA A 124 6.86 -21.48 31.45
C ALA A 124 8.22 -21.17 32.10
N TRP A 125 9.23 -22.01 31.91
CA TRP A 125 10.58 -21.74 32.38
C TRP A 125 11.16 -20.48 31.72
N PHE A 126 11.00 -20.34 30.41
CA PHE A 126 11.54 -19.19 29.67
C PHE A 126 10.93 -17.87 30.13
N TYR A 127 9.61 -17.82 30.34
CA TYR A 127 8.95 -16.59 30.79
C TYR A 127 9.21 -16.25 32.26
N ARG A 128 9.64 -17.22 33.08
CA ARG A 128 10.11 -16.98 34.46
C ARG A 128 11.50 -16.34 34.53
N LEU A 129 12.30 -16.40 33.46
CA LEU A 129 13.62 -15.76 33.43
C LEU A 129 13.50 -14.23 33.44
N PRO A 130 14.46 -13.53 34.07
CA PRO A 130 14.64 -12.09 33.92
C PRO A 130 14.75 -11.67 32.44
N ALA A 131 14.28 -10.47 32.11
CA ALA A 131 14.22 -9.99 30.73
C ALA A 131 15.61 -9.97 30.04
N ALA A 132 16.67 -9.69 30.80
CA ALA A 132 18.05 -9.71 30.30
C ALA A 132 18.49 -11.12 29.88
N GLU A 133 18.18 -12.14 30.69
CA GLU A 133 18.53 -13.53 30.43
C GLU A 133 17.75 -14.11 29.24
N ARG A 134 16.46 -13.73 29.10
CA ARG A 134 15.68 -14.07 27.90
C ARG A 134 16.31 -13.51 26.62
N GLY A 135 16.78 -12.26 26.68
CA GLY A 135 17.46 -11.61 25.56
C GLY A 135 18.74 -12.34 25.15
N ALA A 136 19.57 -12.71 26.13
CA ALA A 136 20.79 -13.47 25.93
C ALA A 136 20.52 -14.85 25.31
N LEU A 137 19.52 -15.58 25.83
CA LEU A 137 19.13 -16.89 25.30
C LEU A 137 18.62 -16.81 23.85
N VAL A 138 17.79 -15.80 23.54
CA VAL A 138 17.31 -15.55 22.18
C VAL A 138 18.47 -15.22 21.23
N ALA A 139 19.45 -14.43 21.68
CA ALA A 139 20.63 -14.11 20.90
C ALA A 139 21.50 -15.35 20.63
N GLN A 140 21.70 -16.20 21.64
CA GLN A 140 22.45 -17.47 21.53
C GLN A 140 21.79 -18.41 20.52
N VAL A 141 20.48 -18.67 20.63
CA VAL A 141 19.73 -19.54 19.71
C VAL A 141 19.75 -18.99 18.28
N ARG A 142 19.72 -17.66 18.11
CA ARG A 142 19.82 -17.01 16.79
C ARG A 142 21.24 -17.03 16.21
N GLY A 143 22.27 -17.06 17.05
CA GLY A 143 23.67 -17.16 16.63
C GLY A 143 24.04 -18.56 16.12
N ILE A 144 23.44 -19.61 16.70
CA ILE A 144 23.63 -21.01 16.28
C ILE A 144 22.91 -21.33 14.95
N ALA A 145 21.88 -20.55 14.59
CA ALA A 145 21.05 -20.76 13.40
C ALA A 145 21.51 -19.99 12.15
N ARG A 146 22.76 -19.51 12.11
CA ARG A 146 23.42 -18.91 10.94
C ARG A 146 24.32 -19.91 10.25
#